data_AF-A0A349SLD1-F1
#
_entry.id   AF-A0A349SLD1-F1
#
_cell.length_a   1.000
_cell.length_b   1.000
_cell.length_c   1.000
_cell.angle_alpha   90.00
_cell.angle_beta   90.00
_cell.angle_gamma   90.00
#
_symmetry.space_group_name_H-M   'P 1'
#
loop_
_entity.id
_entity.type
_entity.pdbx_description
1 polymer ?
#
loop_
_entity_poly.entity_id
_entity_poly.type
_entity_poly.pdbx_seq_one_letter_code
_entity_poly.pdbx_strand_id
1 'polypeptide(L)'
;MSTLYVFNDKSAAQADVVTQDLQEIARILGEKGVRFEQWEANFPITAQSTTDDILAAYADSINTLKQEGGYQTADVINMTPDH
;
A
#
# COMPACT_ATOMS: atom_id res chain seq x y z
N MET A 1 -9.16 4.08 -4.04
CA MET A 1 -8.74 5.22 -4.90
C MET A 1 -7.51 5.84 -4.27
N SER A 2 -6.44 6.05 -5.04
CA SER A 2 -5.17 6.61 -4.56
C SER A 2 -4.87 7.89 -5.32
N THR A 3 -4.31 8.89 -4.64
CA THR A 3 -3.84 10.15 -5.25
C THR A 3 -2.40 10.38 -4.83
N LEU A 4 -1.51 10.62 -5.80
CA LEU A 4 -0.12 10.99 -5.55
C LEU A 4 0.06 12.49 -5.74
N TYR A 5 0.70 13.14 -4.77
CA TYR A 5 1.18 14.51 -4.85
C TYR A 5 2.70 14.52 -4.78
N VAL A 6 3.35 15.16 -5.74
CA VAL A 6 4.81 15.35 -5.75
C VAL A 6 5.09 16.82 -5.59
N PHE A 7 5.90 17.17 -4.60
CA PHE A 7 6.30 18.54 -4.30
C PHE A 7 7.79 18.74 -4.50
N ASN A 8 8.17 19.96 -4.86
CA ASN A 8 9.55 20.39 -4.91
C ASN A 8 10.07 20.69 -3.50
N ASP A 9 11.30 20.27 -3.18
CA ASP A 9 11.91 20.50 -1.86
C ASP A 9 12.11 22.00 -1.53
N LYS A 10 12.28 22.83 -2.57
CA LYS A 10 12.48 24.28 -2.46
C LYS A 10 11.20 25.08 -2.60
N SER A 11 10.09 24.45 -3.00
CA SER A 11 8.81 25.12 -3.21
C SER A 11 7.65 24.16 -2.99
N ALA A 12 7.14 24.11 -1.77
CA ALA A 12 6.00 23.27 -1.40
C ALA A 12 4.63 23.97 -1.57
N ALA A 13 4.58 25.18 -2.13
CA ALA A 13 3.34 25.94 -2.29
C ALA A 13 2.36 25.31 -3.29
N GLN A 14 2.88 24.58 -4.28
CA GLN A 14 2.10 23.86 -5.28
C GLN A 14 2.77 22.51 -5.57
N ALA A 15 1.97 21.47 -5.76
CA ALA A 15 2.48 20.18 -6.21
C ALA A 15 2.84 20.27 -7.70
N ASP A 16 4.04 19.79 -8.05
CA ASP A 16 4.51 19.67 -9.43
C ASP A 16 3.69 18.61 -10.19
N VAL A 17 3.27 17.55 -9.47
CA VAL A 17 2.44 16.48 -10.02
C VAL A 17 1.29 16.17 -9.07
N VAL A 18 0.08 16.05 -9.62
CA VAL A 18 -1.10 15.49 -8.94
C VAL A 18 -1.73 14.47 -9.88
N THR A 19 -1.77 13.20 -9.49
CA THR A 19 -2.33 12.13 -10.33
C THR A 19 -3.11 11.10 -9.51
N GLN A 20 -4.13 10.51 -10.14
CA GLN A 20 -4.92 9.38 -9.63
C GLN A 20 -4.77 8.12 -10.52
N ASP A 21 -3.98 8.22 -11.59
CA ASP A 21 -3.70 7.09 -12.48
C ASP A 21 -2.72 6.13 -11.79
N LEU A 22 -3.17 4.90 -11.54
CA LEU A 22 -2.39 3.90 -10.83
C LEU A 22 -1.09 3.52 -11.57
N GLN A 23 -1.08 3.53 -12.90
CA GLN A 23 0.13 3.22 -13.68
C GLN A 23 1.15 4.34 -13.55
N GLU A 24 0.70 5.60 -13.59
CA GLU A 24 1.56 6.75 -13.42
C GLU A 24 2.11 6.86 -12.00
N ILE A 25 1.28 6.55 -10.98
CA ILE A 25 1.72 6.45 -9.58
C ILE A 25 2.83 5.41 -9.45
N ALA A 26 2.61 4.20 -9.97
CA ALA A 26 3.60 3.12 -9.93
C ALA A 26 4.91 3.50 -10.62
N ARG A 27 4.82 4.18 -11.77
CA ARG A 27 6.00 4.65 -12.52
C ARG A 27 6.82 5.67 -11.71
N ILE A 28 6.17 6.73 -11.22
CA ILE A 28 6.84 7.82 -10.48
C ILE A 28 7.49 7.29 -9.21
N LEU A 29 6.78 6.45 -8.45
CA LEU A 29 7.31 5.84 -7.23
C LEU A 29 8.44 4.85 -7.55
N GLY A 30 8.29 4.04 -8.60
CA GLY A 30 9.30 3.09 -9.06
C GLY A 30 10.63 3.73 -9.44
N GLU A 31 10.61 4.93 -10.05
CA GLU A 31 11.83 5.71 -10.34
C GLU A 31 12.63 6.10 -9.09
N LYS A 32 12.00 6.06 -7.91
CA LYS A 32 12.64 6.29 -6.61
C LYS A 32 12.90 5.01 -5.82
N GLY A 33 12.70 3.84 -6.45
CA GLY A 33 12.83 2.54 -5.79
C GLY A 33 11.67 2.22 -4.85
N VAL A 34 10.54 2.92 -4.95
CA VAL A 34 9.35 2.66 -4.14
C VAL A 34 8.39 1.77 -4.93
N ARG A 35 8.15 0.56 -4.42
CA ARG A 35 7.16 -0.37 -4.97
C ARG A 35 5.76 0.09 -4.61
N PHE A 36 4.86 0.11 -5.59
CA PHE A 36 3.44 0.41 -5.41
C PHE A 36 2.60 -0.69 -6.04
N GLU A 37 1.68 -1.25 -5.26
CA GLU A 37 0.80 -2.35 -5.68
C GLU A 37 -0.59 -2.17 -5.09
N GLN A 38 -1.58 -2.75 -5.77
CA GLN A 38 -2.94 -2.89 -5.27
C GLN A 38 -3.30 -4.38 -5.35
N TRP A 39 -3.49 -5.01 -4.20
CA TRP A 39 -3.87 -6.41 -4.11
C TRP A 39 -5.37 -6.56 -3.91
N GLU A 40 -5.91 -7.63 -4.46
CA GLU A 40 -7.29 -8.04 -4.22
C GLU A 40 -7.31 -9.09 -3.10
N ALA A 41 -8.26 -8.96 -2.18
CA ALA A 41 -8.47 -9.93 -1.13
C ALA A 41 -9.11 -11.18 -1.72
N ASN A 42 -8.61 -12.36 -1.35
CA ASN A 42 -9.15 -13.65 -1.79
C ASN A 42 -10.58 -13.90 -1.30
N PHE A 43 -10.99 -13.20 -0.23
CA PHE A 43 -12.35 -13.23 0.29
C PHE A 43 -12.72 -11.89 0.96
N PRO A 44 -14.02 -11.60 1.13
CA PRO A 44 -14.47 -10.34 1.72
C PRO A 44 -13.98 -10.13 3.15
N ILE A 45 -13.46 -8.93 3.42
CA ILE A 45 -13.09 -8.48 4.76
C ILE A 45 -14.21 -7.60 5.29
N THR A 46 -14.56 -7.78 6.57
CA THR A 46 -15.61 -7.01 7.25
C THR A 46 -15.04 -6.31 8.48
N ALA A 47 -15.83 -5.42 9.08
CA ALA A 47 -15.43 -4.75 10.33
C ALA A 47 -15.25 -5.72 11.52
N GLN A 48 -15.79 -6.95 11.41
CA GLN A 48 -15.67 -8.01 12.42
C GLN A 48 -14.57 -9.03 12.08
N SER A 49 -13.92 -8.90 10.93
CA SER A 49 -12.81 -9.77 10.55
C SER A 49 -11.67 -9.63 11.55
N THR A 50 -11.16 -10.78 11.99
CA THR A 50 -10.01 -10.82 12.89
C THR A 50 -8.72 -10.50 12.13
N THR A 51 -7.63 -10.23 12.86
CA THR A 51 -6.29 -10.09 12.27
C THR A 51 -5.91 -11.30 11.41
N ASP A 52 -6.20 -12.51 11.89
CA ASP A 52 -5.89 -13.75 11.18
C ASP A 52 -6.71 -13.87 9.88
N ASP A 53 -7.98 -13.45 9.88
CA ASP A 53 -8.81 -13.44 8.67
C ASP A 53 -8.24 -12.47 7.62
N ILE A 54 -7.77 -11.29 8.06
CA ILE A 54 -7.16 -10.29 7.16
C ILE A 54 -5.86 -10.82 6.56
N LEU A 55 -5.00 -11.45 7.37
CA LEU A 55 -3.75 -12.06 6.88
C LEU A 55 -4.04 -13.20 5.90
N ALA A 56 -5.03 -14.04 6.19
CA ALA A 56 -5.45 -15.11 5.31
C ALA A 56 -6.03 -14.59 3.99
N ALA A 57 -6.73 -13.46 4.01
CA ALA A 57 -7.30 -12.83 2.80
C ALA A 57 -6.24 -12.37 1.80
N TYR A 58 -5.04 -12.02 2.28
CA TYR A 58 -3.90 -11.55 1.48
C TYR A 58 -2.72 -12.53 1.45
N ALA A 59 -2.93 -13.78 1.86
CA ALA A 59 -1.85 -14.74 2.08
C ALA A 59 -0.94 -14.92 0.85
N ASP A 60 -1.52 -14.99 -0.36
CA ASP A 60 -0.76 -15.22 -1.60
C ASP A 60 0.19 -14.05 -1.92
N SER A 61 -0.32 -12.82 -1.83
CA SER A 61 0.48 -11.61 -2.05
C SER A 61 1.54 -11.42 -0.97
N ILE A 62 1.20 -11.66 0.30
CA ILE A 62 2.15 -11.60 1.41
C ILE A 62 3.26 -12.64 1.22
N ASN A 63 2.93 -13.87 0.84
CA ASN A 63 3.92 -14.93 0.62
C ASN A 63 4.86 -14.60 -0.53
N THR A 64 4.35 -14.06 -1.63
CA THR A 64 5.15 -13.58 -2.76
C THR A 64 6.12 -12.49 -2.30
N LEU A 65 5.60 -11.49 -1.57
CA LEU A 65 6.42 -10.40 -1.05
C LEU A 65 7.51 -10.90 -0.08
N LYS A 66 7.19 -11.86 0.80
CA LYS A 66 8.16 -12.50 1.71
C LYS A 66 9.27 -13.21 0.97
N GLN A 67 8.94 -13.93 -0.10
CA GLN A 67 9.93 -14.65 -0.91
C GLN A 67 10.86 -13.68 -1.66
N GLU A 68 10.32 -12.61 -2.22
CA GLU A 68 11.07 -11.62 -2.99
C GLU A 68 11.94 -10.71 -2.10
N GLY A 69 11.39 -10.24 -0.98
CA GLY A 69 12.03 -9.27 -0.09
C GLY A 69 12.75 -9.87 1.11
N GLY A 70 12.65 -11.19 1.33
CA GLY A 70 13.26 -11.88 2.48
C GLY A 70 12.57 -11.60 3.82
N TYR A 71 11.34 -11.10 3.82
CA TYR A 71 10.58 -10.79 5.03
C TYR A 71 10.16 -12.07 5.78
N GLN A 72 10.24 -12.04 7.11
CA GLN A 72 10.01 -13.23 7.95
C GLN A 72 8.58 -13.29 8.52
N THR A 73 8.04 -12.15 8.92
CA THR A 73 6.73 -12.04 9.56
C THR A 73 5.88 -10.98 8.88
N ALA A 74 4.56 -11.12 9.02
CA ALA A 74 3.58 -10.12 8.65
C ALA A 74 2.59 -10.02 9.81
N ASP A 75 2.17 -8.80 10.14
CA ASP A 75 1.23 -8.52 11.24
C ASP A 75 0.31 -7.37 10.81
N VAL A 76 -0.85 -7.24 11.45
CA VAL A 76 -1.87 -6.23 11.15
C VAL A 76 -1.97 -5.25 12.30
N ILE A 77 -1.77 -3.97 12.00
CA ILE A 77 -2.01 -2.88 12.95
C ILE A 77 -3.34 -2.22 12.58
N ASN A 78 -4.29 -2.19 13.52
CA ASN A 78 -5.53 -1.45 13.37
C ASN A 78 -5.49 -0.19 14.25
N MET A 79 -5.71 0.97 13.65
CA MET A 79 -5.63 2.27 14.34
C MET A 79 -7.01 2.94 14.26
N THR A 80 -7.66 3.11 15.40
CA THR A 80 -8.95 3.82 15.54
C THR A 80 -8.73 5.18 16.20
N PRO A 81 -9.55 6.20 15.92
CA PRO A 81 -9.40 7.53 16.54
C PRO A 81 -9.49 7.52 18.07
N ASP A 82 -10.13 6.50 18.66
CA ASP A 82 -10.31 6.33 20.10
C ASP A 82 -9.07 5.71 20.80
N HIS A 83 -8.02 5.41 20.05
CA HIS A 83 -6.74 4.88 20.55
C HIS A 83 -5.55 5.74 20.09
#